data_AF-A0A413ILD5-F1
#
_entry.id   AF-A0A413ILD5-F1
#
_cell.length_a   1.000
_cell.length_b   1.000
_cell.length_c   1.000
_cell.angle_alpha   90.00
_cell.angle_beta   90.00
_cell.angle_gamma   90.00
#
_symmetry.space_group_name_H-M   'P 1'
#
loop_
_entity.id
_entity.type
_entity.pdbx_description
1 polymer ?
#
loop_
_entity_poly.entity_id
_entity_poly.type
_entity_poly.pdbx_seq_one_letter_code
_entity_poly.pdbx_strand_id
1 'polypeptide(L)'
;MKRSKVFEQILNELVLLGSLAIIIVASIELLDGNNALSETFILKFHLWVCGLFLADFFVRWYTDGWTGRFFNHNLFFLLVSIPYLNIVYGFSTTISHSTWLILRLIPLARGIYGVSLIVSWMTRSRITNLFATYLTILFTTIYFCSIVFYYMEHDVNPPVKTYWDAFDWALMNVTTVGSNIFGVTKIGQILAVILAAAGMIFFPIFTAYVTTIFQNKRQSSKKAES
;
A
#
# COMPACT_ATOMS: atom_id res chain seq x y z
N MET A 1 8.82 4.45 31.05
CA MET A 1 7.61 3.95 30.35
C MET A 1 6.82 5.01 29.56
N LYS A 2 6.81 6.32 29.91
CA LYS A 2 6.16 7.37 29.07
C LYS A 2 7.02 7.87 27.89
N ARG A 3 8.35 7.90 28.04
CA ARG A 3 9.29 8.41 27.02
C ARG A 3 9.41 7.52 25.76
N SER A 4 9.26 6.19 25.91
CA SER A 4 9.29 5.25 24.77
C SER A 4 8.06 5.41 23.87
N LYS A 5 6.88 5.65 24.46
CA LYS A 5 5.63 5.82 23.69
C LYS A 5 5.63 7.06 22.79
N VAL A 6 6.20 8.18 23.24
CA VAL A 6 6.29 9.40 22.42
C VAL A 6 7.27 9.20 21.27
N PHE A 7 8.39 8.52 21.52
CA PHE A 7 9.38 8.20 20.50
C PHE A 7 8.80 7.25 19.43
N GLU A 8 8.10 6.20 19.85
CA GLU A 8 7.38 5.29 18.94
C GLU A 8 6.30 6.01 18.12
N GLN A 9 5.58 6.98 18.71
CA GLN A 9 4.59 7.78 17.99
C GLN A 9 5.21 8.63 16.88
N ILE A 10 6.28 9.37 17.19
CA ILE A 10 7.00 10.19 16.20
C ILE A 10 7.55 9.31 15.07
N LEU A 11 8.10 8.15 15.43
CA LEU A 11 8.63 7.21 14.46
C LEU A 11 7.53 6.65 13.54
N ASN A 12 6.35 6.31 14.10
CA ASN A 12 5.20 5.90 13.30
C ASN A 12 4.75 7.00 12.32
N GLU A 13 4.70 8.25 12.76
CA GLU A 13 4.35 9.40 11.90
C GLU A 13 5.35 9.59 10.77
N LEU A 14 6.66 9.50 11.06
CA LEU A 14 7.73 9.59 10.07
C LEU A 14 7.66 8.44 9.05
N VAL A 15 7.42 7.21 9.50
CA VAL A 15 7.27 6.04 8.65
C VAL A 15 6.05 6.18 7.75
N LEU A 16 4.94 6.70 8.29
CA LEU A 16 3.72 6.96 7.54
C LEU A 16 3.95 8.02 6.46
N LEU A 17 4.58 9.15 6.80
CA LEU A 17 4.94 10.19 5.83
C LEU A 17 5.89 9.65 4.76
N GLY A 18 6.90 8.86 5.15
CA GLY A 18 7.81 8.21 4.21
C GLY A 18 7.09 7.23 3.27
N SER A 19 6.12 6.47 3.78
CA SER A 19 5.30 5.57 2.97
C SER A 19 4.45 6.34 1.95
N LEU A 20 3.82 7.44 2.36
CA LEU A 20 3.03 8.30 1.47
C LEU A 20 3.92 8.96 0.41
N ALA A 21 5.10 9.43 0.81
CA ALA A 21 6.05 10.05 -0.10
C ALA A 21 6.54 9.06 -1.17
N ILE A 22 6.83 7.80 -0.82
CA ILE A 22 7.17 6.77 -1.82
C ILE A 22 6.03 6.60 -2.82
N ILE A 23 4.79 6.54 -2.34
CA ILE A 23 3.63 6.38 -3.22
C ILE A 23 3.56 7.53 -4.20
N ILE A 24 3.66 8.78 -3.74
CA ILE A 24 3.58 9.96 -4.60
C ILE A 24 4.71 9.97 -5.64
N VAL A 25 5.95 9.76 -5.21
CA VAL A 25 7.11 9.77 -6.12
C VAL A 25 7.01 8.64 -7.15
N ALA A 26 6.64 7.44 -6.71
CA ALA A 26 6.45 6.32 -7.61
C ALA A 26 5.28 6.54 -8.57
N SER A 27 4.17 7.14 -8.13
CA SER A 27 3.06 7.50 -9.01
C SER A 27 3.50 8.46 -10.11
N ILE A 28 4.25 9.51 -9.77
CA ILE A 28 4.78 10.46 -10.77
C ILE A 28 5.70 9.73 -11.75
N GLU A 29 6.62 8.92 -11.24
CA GLU A 29 7.57 8.17 -12.06
C GLU A 29 6.90 7.14 -12.99
N LEU A 30 5.85 6.45 -12.52
CA LEU A 30 5.13 5.45 -13.30
C LEU A 30 4.15 6.09 -14.31
N LEU A 31 3.60 7.27 -14.04
CA LEU A 31 2.60 7.91 -14.89
C LEU A 31 3.20 8.85 -15.94
N ASP A 32 4.21 9.65 -15.56
CA ASP A 32 4.83 10.65 -16.45
C ASP A 32 6.07 10.11 -17.20
N GLY A 33 6.44 8.86 -16.94
CA GLY A 33 7.56 8.17 -17.58
C GLY A 33 8.95 8.63 -17.09
N ASN A 34 9.99 7.97 -17.61
CA ASN A 34 11.38 8.07 -17.12
C ASN A 34 12.03 9.47 -17.15
N ASN A 35 11.38 10.49 -17.71
CA ASN A 35 11.92 11.85 -17.83
C ASN A 35 11.37 12.84 -16.78
N ALA A 36 10.37 12.46 -15.98
CA ALA A 36 9.73 13.37 -15.04
C ALA A 36 10.62 13.73 -13.83
N LEU A 37 11.43 12.78 -13.35
CA LEU A 37 12.31 12.95 -12.21
C LEU A 37 13.73 12.52 -12.58
N SER A 38 14.73 13.29 -12.12
CA SER A 38 16.13 12.91 -12.35
C SER A 38 16.48 11.60 -11.64
N GLU A 39 17.25 10.74 -12.30
CA GLU A 39 17.71 9.45 -11.72
C GLU A 39 18.43 9.65 -10.39
N THR A 40 19.23 10.72 -10.27
CA THR A 40 19.94 11.07 -9.03
C THR A 40 18.97 11.43 -7.90
N PHE A 41 17.87 12.14 -8.21
CA PHE A 41 16.84 12.43 -7.22
C PHE A 41 16.15 11.15 -6.76
N ILE A 42 15.75 10.28 -7.69
CA ILE A 42 15.11 8.99 -7.38
C ILE A 42 16.01 8.16 -6.47
N LEU A 43 17.28 7.96 -6.85
CA LEU A 43 18.25 7.19 -6.05
C LEU A 43 18.45 7.77 -4.65
N LYS A 44 18.59 9.09 -4.52
CA LYS A 44 18.75 9.74 -3.21
C LYS A 44 17.48 9.60 -2.37
N PHE A 45 16.32 9.87 -2.96
CA PHE A 45 15.04 9.80 -2.29
C PHE A 45 14.76 8.38 -1.77
N HIS A 46 14.91 7.36 -2.63
CA HIS A 46 14.74 5.98 -2.23
C HIS A 46 15.70 5.60 -1.10
N LEU A 47 16.97 5.99 -1.16
CA LEU A 47 17.94 5.72 -0.09
C LEU A 47 17.52 6.32 1.26
N TRP A 48 17.12 7.59 1.26
CA TRP A 48 16.67 8.27 2.48
C TRP A 48 15.47 7.58 3.12
N VAL A 49 14.47 7.25 2.31
CA VAL A 49 13.27 6.59 2.83
C VAL A 49 13.58 5.15 3.27
N CYS A 50 14.41 4.40 2.54
CA CYS A 50 14.90 3.08 3.00
C CYS A 50 15.59 3.18 4.35
N GLY A 51 16.48 4.16 4.51
CA GLY A 51 17.19 4.40 5.76
C GLY A 51 16.23 4.65 6.93
N LEU A 52 15.14 5.38 6.68
CA LEU A 52 14.09 5.63 7.67
C LEU A 52 13.37 4.33 8.08
N PHE A 53 12.94 3.50 7.14
CA PHE A 53 12.29 2.21 7.45
C PHE A 53 13.23 1.23 8.15
N LEU A 54 14.49 1.19 7.72
CA LEU A 54 15.51 0.35 8.31
C LEU A 54 15.80 0.77 9.76
N ALA A 55 15.87 2.08 10.02
CA ALA A 55 16.00 2.61 11.37
C ALA A 55 14.79 2.25 12.23
N ASP A 56 13.56 2.33 11.70
CA ASP A 56 12.35 1.90 12.42
C ASP A 56 12.41 0.42 12.81
N PHE A 57 12.82 -0.46 11.88
CA PHE A 57 13.02 -1.88 12.16
C PHE A 57 13.98 -2.11 13.33
N PHE A 58 15.18 -1.50 13.28
CA PHE A 58 16.19 -1.68 14.31
C PHE A 58 15.76 -1.10 15.66
N VAL A 59 15.06 0.03 15.68
CA VAL A 59 14.49 0.60 16.91
C VAL A 59 13.48 -0.36 17.55
N ARG A 60 12.56 -0.94 16.75
CA ARG A 60 11.58 -1.89 17.28
C ARG A 60 12.23 -3.19 17.74
N TRP A 61 13.23 -3.67 17.01
CA TRP A 61 13.96 -4.87 17.41
C TRP A 61 14.74 -4.68 18.71
N TYR A 62 15.38 -3.51 18.88
CA TYR A 62 16.02 -3.12 20.14
C TYR A 62 15.02 -3.06 21.30
N THR A 63 13.85 -2.45 21.06
CA THR A 63 12.80 -2.27 22.08
C THR A 63 12.18 -3.60 22.51
N ASP A 64 12.10 -4.58 21.59
CA ASP A 64 11.68 -5.96 21.88
C ASP A 64 12.75 -6.78 22.62
N GLY A 65 13.97 -6.26 22.78
CA GLY A 65 15.06 -6.94 23.49
C GLY A 65 15.88 -7.87 22.60
N TRP A 66 16.02 -7.55 21.32
CA TRP A 66 16.84 -8.29 20.35
C TRP A 66 16.43 -9.76 20.17
N THR A 67 15.13 -10.07 20.33
CA THR A 67 14.69 -11.45 20.21
C THR A 67 14.81 -11.94 18.76
N GLY A 68 15.26 -13.19 18.58
CA GLY A 68 15.26 -13.83 17.26
C GLY A 68 13.83 -14.06 16.73
N ARG A 69 12.84 -14.12 17.62
CA ARG A 69 11.42 -14.25 17.25
C ARG A 69 10.93 -13.01 16.50
N PHE A 70 11.24 -11.81 17.00
CA PHE A 70 10.90 -10.56 16.33
C PHE A 70 11.57 -10.47 14.96
N PHE A 71 12.85 -10.83 14.88
CA PHE A 71 13.61 -10.82 13.63
C PHE A 71 12.98 -11.71 12.56
N ASN A 72 12.67 -12.96 12.91
CA ASN A 72 12.07 -13.91 11.96
C ASN A 72 10.65 -13.51 11.53
N HIS A 73 9.85 -12.93 12.43
CA HIS A 73 8.50 -12.47 12.09
C HIS A 73 8.51 -11.25 11.16
N ASN A 74 9.51 -10.37 11.31
CA ASN A 74 9.62 -9.13 10.55
C ASN A 74 10.67 -9.20 9.41
N LEU A 75 11.14 -10.40 9.06
CA LEU A 75 12.19 -10.61 8.06
C LEU A 75 11.78 -10.07 6.68
N PHE A 76 10.53 -10.31 6.28
CA PHE A 76 10.00 -9.77 5.02
C PHE A 76 10.08 -8.23 4.98
N PHE A 77 9.75 -7.57 6.09
CA PHE A 77 9.81 -6.12 6.19
C PHE A 77 11.25 -5.60 6.16
N LEU A 78 12.18 -6.30 6.83
CA LEU A 78 13.61 -5.99 6.74
C LEU A 78 14.09 -6.08 5.28
N LEU A 79 13.77 -7.17 4.58
CA LEU A 79 14.13 -7.37 3.18
C LEU A 79 13.57 -6.24 2.32
N VAL A 80 12.30 -5.91 2.47
CA VAL A 80 11.67 -4.85 1.69
C VAL A 80 12.30 -3.49 2.00
N SER A 81 12.81 -3.23 3.20
CA SER A 81 13.43 -1.95 3.60
C SER A 81 14.83 -1.70 3.02
N ILE A 82 15.46 -2.69 2.38
CA ILE A 82 16.81 -2.56 1.82
C ILE A 82 16.79 -1.68 0.55
N PRO A 83 17.73 -0.73 0.38
CA PRO A 83 17.83 0.12 -0.81
C PRO A 83 18.40 -0.62 -2.03
N TYR A 84 17.68 -1.63 -2.55
CA TYR A 84 18.14 -2.44 -3.69
C TYR A 84 18.46 -1.62 -4.93
N LEU A 85 17.69 -0.57 -5.21
CA LEU A 85 17.89 0.30 -6.37
C LEU A 85 19.27 0.98 -6.32
N ASN A 86 19.68 1.48 -5.15
CA ASN A 86 21.01 2.06 -4.94
C ASN A 86 22.13 1.02 -4.96
N ILE A 87 21.88 -0.17 -4.39
CA ILE A 87 22.87 -1.26 -4.38
C ILE A 87 23.16 -1.70 -5.81
N VAL A 88 22.13 -2.03 -6.59
CA VAL A 88 22.28 -2.51 -7.96
C VAL A 88 22.92 -1.44 -8.87
N TYR A 89 22.54 -0.18 -8.69
CA TYR A 89 23.17 0.92 -9.43
C TYR A 89 24.66 1.12 -9.05
N GLY A 90 25.02 0.87 -7.79
CA GLY A 90 26.41 0.95 -7.33
C GLY A 90 27.31 -0.19 -7.81
N PHE A 91 26.74 -1.39 -8.02
CA PHE A 91 27.50 -2.59 -8.43
C PHE A 91 27.48 -2.84 -9.95
N SER A 92 26.51 -2.31 -10.68
CA SER A 92 26.30 -2.62 -12.10
C SER A 92 25.78 -1.40 -12.85
N THR A 93 26.57 -0.90 -13.80
CA THR A 93 26.24 0.25 -14.65
C THR A 93 25.31 -0.09 -15.82
N THR A 94 25.15 -1.37 -16.14
CA THR A 94 24.25 -1.86 -17.20
C THR A 94 23.13 -2.70 -16.59
N ILE A 95 21.98 -2.09 -16.33
CA ILE A 95 20.82 -2.79 -15.77
C ILE A 95 19.85 -3.07 -16.92
N SER A 96 19.45 -4.34 -17.07
CA SER A 96 18.38 -4.71 -18.00
C SER A 96 17.10 -3.94 -17.65
N HIS A 97 16.38 -3.47 -18.67
CA HIS A 97 15.13 -2.73 -18.48
C HIS A 97 14.17 -3.49 -17.55
N SER A 98 14.00 -4.80 -17.75
CA SER A 98 13.14 -5.64 -16.90
C SER A 98 13.57 -5.70 -15.42
N THR A 99 14.87 -5.71 -15.14
CA THR A 99 15.39 -5.71 -13.76
C THR A 99 15.17 -4.36 -13.10
N TRP A 100 15.38 -3.28 -13.85
CA TRP A 100 15.11 -1.92 -13.38
C TRP A 100 13.65 -1.72 -12.99
N LEU A 101 12.73 -2.27 -13.79
CA LEU A 101 11.29 -2.28 -13.52
C LEU A 101 10.95 -2.96 -12.20
N ILE A 102 11.43 -4.19 -12.00
CA ILE A 102 11.13 -4.98 -10.79
C ILE A 102 11.67 -4.28 -9.53
N LEU A 103 12.88 -3.73 -9.61
CA LEU A 103 13.51 -3.04 -8.48
C LEU A 103 12.74 -1.78 -8.04
N ARG A 104 12.03 -1.11 -8.97
CA ARG A 104 11.16 0.03 -8.67
C ARG A 104 9.84 -0.36 -8.01
N LEU A 105 9.37 -1.59 -8.22
CA LEU A 105 8.15 -2.10 -7.58
C LEU A 105 8.37 -2.55 -6.13
N ILE A 106 9.59 -2.95 -5.76
CA ILE A 106 9.92 -3.38 -4.39
C ILE A 106 9.58 -2.28 -3.36
N PRO A 107 9.95 -1.00 -3.57
CA PRO A 107 9.51 0.09 -2.72
C PRO A 107 7.99 0.24 -2.57
N LEU A 108 7.18 -0.10 -3.57
CA LEU A 108 5.70 -0.03 -3.44
C LEU A 108 5.19 -1.01 -2.37
N ALA A 109 5.85 -2.15 -2.19
CA ALA A 109 5.53 -3.08 -1.10
C ALA A 109 5.74 -2.45 0.29
N ARG A 110 6.53 -1.37 0.42
CA ARG A 110 6.69 -0.60 1.68
C ARG A 110 5.46 0.24 1.99
N GLY A 111 4.76 0.73 0.97
CA GLY A 111 3.49 1.44 1.13
C GLY A 111 2.46 0.58 1.86
N ILE A 112 2.45 -0.73 1.60
CA ILE A 112 1.60 -1.71 2.30
C ILE A 112 1.90 -1.75 3.80
N TYR A 113 3.17 -1.63 4.21
CA TYR A 113 3.52 -1.53 5.62
C TYR A 113 3.03 -0.23 6.26
N GLY A 114 3.15 0.90 5.56
CA GLY A 114 2.55 2.17 5.99
C GLY A 114 1.06 2.04 6.25
N VAL A 115 0.34 1.34 5.37
CA VAL A 115 -1.07 1.00 5.56
C VAL A 115 -1.28 0.13 6.81
N SER A 116 -0.43 -0.86 7.07
CA SER A 116 -0.55 -1.71 8.27
C SER A 116 -0.42 -0.92 9.59
N LEU A 117 0.39 0.15 9.61
CA LEU A 117 0.51 1.04 10.75
C LEU A 117 -0.74 1.90 10.94
N ILE A 118 -1.30 2.42 9.84
CA ILE A 118 -2.58 3.16 9.85
C ILE A 118 -3.69 2.26 10.39
N VAL A 119 -3.77 1.02 9.91
CA VAL A 119 -4.69 -0.02 10.38
C VAL A 119 -4.51 -0.26 11.89
N SER A 120 -3.27 -0.41 12.36
CA SER A 120 -2.98 -0.63 13.78
C SER A 120 -3.41 0.55 14.67
N TRP A 121 -3.28 1.79 14.19
CA TRP A 121 -3.73 2.98 14.91
C TRP A 121 -5.26 3.10 14.93
N MET A 122 -5.91 2.89 13.78
CA MET A 122 -7.36 2.97 13.65
C MET A 122 -8.06 1.86 14.44
N THR A 123 -7.55 0.64 14.43
CA THR A 123 -8.18 -0.52 15.12
C THR A 123 -8.25 -0.38 16.65
N ARG A 124 -7.62 0.65 17.23
CA ARG A 124 -7.65 0.90 18.68
C ARG A 124 -8.95 1.52 19.20
N SER A 125 -9.91 1.87 18.33
CA SER A 125 -11.24 2.36 18.77
C SER A 125 -12.39 1.61 18.07
N ARG A 126 -13.61 1.68 18.67
CA ARG A 126 -14.80 0.87 18.32
C ARG A 126 -15.10 0.84 16.81
N ILE A 127 -15.75 -0.25 16.38
CA ILE A 127 -16.44 -0.59 15.11
C ILE A 127 -16.46 0.46 13.98
N THR A 128 -16.76 1.73 14.26
CA THR A 128 -16.63 2.85 13.32
C THR A 128 -15.22 2.96 12.72
N ASN A 129 -14.17 2.69 13.50
CA ASN A 129 -12.81 2.67 12.98
C ASN A 129 -12.51 1.45 12.11
N LEU A 130 -13.19 0.30 12.28
CA LEU A 130 -12.97 -0.87 11.43
C LEU A 130 -13.49 -0.64 10.02
N PHE A 131 -14.68 -0.06 9.89
CA PHE A 131 -15.25 0.30 8.58
C PHE A 131 -14.39 1.36 7.86
N ALA A 132 -13.99 2.41 8.58
CA ALA A 132 -13.10 3.43 8.04
C ALA A 132 -11.74 2.82 7.60
N THR A 133 -11.18 1.92 8.41
CA THR A 133 -9.95 1.19 8.08
C THR A 133 -10.09 0.39 6.79
N TYR A 134 -11.21 -0.32 6.65
CA TYR A 134 -11.49 -1.10 5.45
C TYR A 134 -11.63 -0.23 4.21
N LEU A 135 -12.31 0.92 4.31
CA LEU A 135 -12.38 1.89 3.21
C LEU A 135 -10.99 2.40 2.83
N THR A 136 -10.16 2.74 3.82
CA THR A 136 -8.77 3.16 3.57
C THR A 136 -7.99 2.07 2.83
N ILE A 137 -8.06 0.82 3.28
CA ILE A 137 -7.41 -0.31 2.60
C ILE A 137 -7.95 -0.47 1.17
N LEU A 138 -9.27 -0.41 0.99
CA LEU A 138 -9.93 -0.59 -0.30
C LEU A 138 -9.48 0.48 -1.30
N PHE A 139 -9.61 1.77 -0.94
CA PHE A 139 -9.19 2.87 -1.81
C PHE A 139 -7.69 2.84 -2.11
N THR A 140 -6.87 2.49 -1.13
CA THR A 140 -5.43 2.33 -1.33
C THR A 140 -5.15 1.19 -2.31
N THR A 141 -5.83 0.06 -2.17
CA THR A 141 -5.71 -1.10 -3.08
C THR A 141 -6.13 -0.74 -4.50
N ILE A 142 -7.28 -0.06 -4.67
CA ILE A 142 -7.76 0.41 -5.98
C ILE A 142 -6.70 1.29 -6.63
N TYR A 143 -6.18 2.27 -5.89
CA TYR A 143 -5.17 3.22 -6.39
C TYR A 143 -3.85 2.55 -6.78
N PHE A 144 -3.33 1.64 -5.95
CA PHE A 144 -2.11 0.91 -6.29
C PHE A 144 -2.31 -0.01 -7.48
N CYS A 145 -3.41 -0.78 -7.50
CA CYS A 145 -3.70 -1.67 -8.60
C CYS A 145 -3.91 -0.92 -9.91
N SER A 146 -4.55 0.25 -9.92
CA SER A 146 -4.73 1.05 -11.14
C SER A 146 -3.40 1.56 -11.69
N ILE A 147 -2.49 2.04 -10.84
CA ILE A 147 -1.16 2.50 -11.28
C ILE A 147 -0.33 1.36 -11.82
N VAL A 148 -0.24 0.24 -11.09
CA VAL A 148 0.56 -0.90 -11.54
C VAL A 148 -0.04 -1.50 -12.81
N PHE A 149 -1.37 -1.58 -12.91
CA PHE A 149 -2.03 -2.05 -14.13
C PHE A 149 -1.74 -1.13 -15.32
N TYR A 150 -1.91 0.18 -15.16
CA TYR A 150 -1.57 1.15 -16.21
C TYR A 150 -0.13 0.95 -16.68
N TYR A 151 0.80 0.94 -15.74
CA TYR A 151 2.22 0.80 -16.06
C TYR A 151 2.54 -0.48 -16.83
N MET A 152 1.97 -1.62 -16.42
CA MET A 152 2.25 -2.91 -17.05
C MET A 152 1.54 -3.10 -18.39
N GLU A 153 0.40 -2.44 -18.58
CA GLU A 153 -0.49 -2.72 -19.70
C GLU A 153 -0.49 -1.62 -20.77
N HIS A 154 -0.14 -0.36 -20.45
CA HIS A 154 -0.30 0.77 -21.39
C HIS A 154 0.44 0.61 -22.73
N ASP A 155 1.62 -0.01 -22.73
CA ASP A 155 2.41 -0.23 -23.95
C ASP A 155 1.97 -1.46 -24.77
N VAL A 156 1.35 -2.46 -24.11
CA VAL A 156 1.09 -3.80 -24.70
C VAL A 156 -0.40 -4.10 -24.87
N ASN A 157 -1.28 -3.32 -24.25
CA ASN A 157 -2.72 -3.51 -24.20
C ASN A 157 -3.42 -2.32 -24.87
N PRO A 158 -3.80 -2.41 -26.16
CA PRO A 158 -4.36 -1.29 -26.91
C PRO A 158 -5.59 -0.60 -26.29
N PRO A 159 -6.48 -1.31 -25.55
CA PRO A 159 -7.52 -0.70 -24.73
C PRO A 159 -7.05 0.27 -23.62
N VAL A 160 -5.82 0.14 -23.11
CA VAL A 160 -5.29 0.94 -21.99
C VAL A 160 -4.49 2.11 -22.54
N LYS A 161 -5.14 3.26 -22.77
CA LYS A 161 -4.49 4.43 -23.40
C LYS A 161 -4.05 5.45 -22.36
N THR A 162 -4.85 5.62 -21.33
CA THR A 162 -4.67 6.62 -20.29
C THR A 162 -4.75 5.98 -18.91
N TYR A 163 -4.20 6.65 -17.91
CA TYR A 163 -4.35 6.22 -16.52
C TYR A 163 -5.82 6.04 -16.11
N TRP A 164 -6.72 6.88 -16.66
CA TRP A 164 -8.15 6.80 -16.37
C TRP A 164 -8.77 5.48 -16.85
N ASP A 165 -8.30 4.90 -17.95
CA ASP A 165 -8.76 3.59 -18.41
C ASP A 165 -8.39 2.49 -17.40
N ALA A 166 -7.19 2.56 -16.83
CA ALA A 166 -6.74 1.63 -15.79
C ALA A 166 -7.43 1.87 -14.43
N PHE A 167 -7.74 3.12 -14.11
CA PHE A 167 -8.49 3.46 -12.90
C PHE A 167 -9.95 3.00 -12.98
N ASP A 168 -10.61 3.22 -14.11
CA ASP A 168 -11.95 2.69 -14.40
C ASP A 168 -11.94 1.16 -14.35
N TRP A 169 -10.97 0.52 -15.00
CA TRP A 169 -10.76 -0.93 -14.90
C TRP A 169 -10.67 -1.40 -13.45
N ALA A 170 -9.89 -0.73 -12.60
CA ALA A 170 -9.72 -1.11 -11.20
C ALA A 170 -11.03 -0.98 -10.41
N LEU A 171 -11.79 0.09 -10.64
CA LEU A 171 -13.11 0.30 -10.03
C LEU A 171 -14.13 -0.74 -10.50
N MET A 172 -14.15 -1.08 -11.78
CA MET A 172 -15.06 -2.10 -12.30
C MET A 172 -14.77 -3.50 -11.73
N ASN A 173 -13.48 -3.85 -11.54
CA ASN A 173 -13.09 -5.13 -10.94
C ASN A 173 -13.40 -5.19 -9.44
N VAL A 174 -13.09 -4.13 -8.68
CA VAL A 174 -13.36 -4.13 -7.23
C VAL A 174 -14.85 -4.09 -6.92
N THR A 175 -15.67 -3.49 -7.78
CA THR A 175 -17.13 -3.51 -7.63
C THR A 175 -17.76 -4.78 -8.17
N THR A 176 -16.97 -5.72 -8.70
CA THR A 176 -17.40 -6.98 -9.31
C THR A 176 -18.33 -6.83 -10.53
N VAL A 177 -18.44 -5.61 -11.09
CA VAL A 177 -19.15 -5.35 -12.35
C VAL A 177 -18.40 -5.99 -13.52
N GLY A 178 -17.06 -5.99 -13.44
CA GLY A 178 -16.17 -6.43 -14.52
C GLY A 178 -15.96 -5.33 -15.55
N SER A 179 -14.79 -5.32 -16.17
CA SER A 179 -14.40 -4.31 -17.17
C SER A 179 -14.36 -4.91 -18.58
N ASN A 180 -14.51 -4.06 -19.60
CA ASN A 180 -14.23 -4.44 -20.98
C ASN A 180 -12.71 -4.48 -21.28
N ILE A 181 -11.88 -4.02 -20.35
CA ILE A 181 -10.43 -4.09 -20.41
C ILE A 181 -9.98 -5.33 -19.61
N PHE A 182 -9.15 -6.17 -20.23
CA PHE A 182 -8.60 -7.36 -19.58
C PHE A 182 -7.08 -7.27 -19.59
N GLY A 183 -6.44 -7.64 -18.47
CA GLY A 183 -4.99 -7.69 -18.39
C GLY A 183 -4.43 -8.77 -19.31
N VAL A 184 -3.56 -8.36 -20.24
CA VAL A 184 -2.86 -9.29 -21.14
C VAL A 184 -1.56 -9.81 -20.51
N THR A 185 -1.00 -9.06 -19.55
CA THR A 185 0.19 -9.46 -18.80
C THR A 185 -0.18 -10.36 -17.61
N LYS A 186 0.80 -11.16 -17.15
CA LYS A 186 0.63 -11.98 -15.94
C LYS A 186 0.38 -11.13 -14.69
N ILE A 187 1.02 -9.97 -14.61
CA ILE A 187 0.82 -9.04 -13.49
C ILE A 187 -0.60 -8.48 -13.55
N GLY A 188 -1.08 -8.02 -14.71
CA GLY A 188 -2.44 -7.53 -14.89
C GLY A 188 -3.51 -8.58 -14.51
N GLN A 189 -3.28 -9.85 -14.85
CA GLN A 189 -4.16 -10.96 -14.46
C GLN A 189 -4.19 -11.18 -12.94
N ILE A 190 -3.03 -11.11 -12.26
CA ILE A 190 -2.94 -11.22 -10.80
C ILE A 190 -3.68 -10.06 -10.13
N LEU A 191 -3.51 -8.83 -10.63
CA LEU A 191 -4.19 -7.65 -10.10
C LEU A 191 -5.71 -7.76 -10.22
N ALA A 192 -6.23 -8.36 -11.30
CA ALA A 192 -7.67 -8.62 -11.45
C ALA A 192 -8.22 -9.51 -10.33
N VAL A 193 -7.49 -10.59 -10.00
CA VAL A 193 -7.88 -11.52 -8.91
C VAL A 193 -7.85 -10.80 -7.56
N ILE A 194 -6.81 -10.00 -7.29
CA ILE A 194 -6.68 -9.23 -6.05
C ILE A 194 -7.87 -8.26 -5.90
N LEU A 195 -8.20 -7.50 -6.94
CA LEU A 195 -9.30 -6.54 -6.90
C LEU A 195 -10.66 -7.22 -6.72
N ALA A 196 -10.92 -8.31 -7.44
CA ALA A 196 -12.14 -9.08 -7.28
C ALA A 196 -12.30 -9.62 -5.84
N ALA A 197 -11.21 -10.16 -5.26
CA ALA A 197 -11.20 -10.63 -3.88
C ALA A 197 -11.44 -9.48 -2.89
N ALA A 198 -10.80 -8.33 -3.08
CA ALA A 198 -11.00 -7.15 -2.23
C ALA A 198 -12.46 -6.68 -2.24
N GLY A 199 -13.09 -6.65 -3.41
CA GLY A 199 -14.51 -6.35 -3.58
C GLY A 199 -15.45 -7.30 -2.84
N MET A 200 -15.24 -8.60 -3.03
CA MET A 200 -16.03 -9.65 -2.38
C MET A 200 -15.92 -9.62 -0.85
N ILE A 201 -14.77 -9.24 -0.30
CA ILE A 201 -14.58 -9.09 1.15
C ILE A 201 -15.25 -7.81 1.67
N PHE A 202 -15.24 -6.72 0.89
CA PHE A 202 -15.78 -5.44 1.32
C PHE A 202 -17.29 -5.45 1.47
N PHE A 203 -18.03 -6.07 0.54
CA PHE A 203 -19.50 -6.00 0.52
C PHE A 203 -20.15 -6.58 1.80
N PRO A 204 -19.79 -7.78 2.30
CA PRO A 204 -20.35 -8.32 3.54
C PRO A 204 -20.06 -7.43 4.77
N ILE A 205 -18.89 -6.80 4.82
CA ILE A 205 -18.49 -5.93 5.93
C ILE A 205 -19.34 -4.65 5.92
N PHE A 206 -19.56 -4.07 4.74
CA PHE A 206 -20.48 -2.95 4.58
C PHE A 206 -21.90 -3.32 5.04
N THR A 207 -22.42 -4.47 4.62
CA THR A 207 -23.73 -4.96 5.07
C THR A 207 -23.79 -5.09 6.59
N ALA A 208 -22.80 -5.75 7.21
CA ALA A 208 -22.74 -5.93 8.66
C ALA A 208 -22.68 -4.58 9.42
N TYR A 209 -21.93 -3.62 8.89
CA TYR A 209 -21.84 -2.27 9.46
C TYR A 209 -23.19 -1.55 9.42
N VAL A 210 -23.86 -1.53 8.26
CA VAL A 210 -25.18 -0.93 8.10
C VAL A 210 -26.21 -1.60 9.02
N THR A 211 -26.26 -2.93 9.03
CA THR A 211 -27.15 -3.70 9.91
C THR A 211 -26.92 -3.36 11.38
N THR A 212 -25.67 -3.25 11.83
CA THR A 212 -25.32 -2.88 13.20
C THR A 212 -25.83 -1.48 13.56
N ILE A 213 -25.70 -0.50 12.66
CA ILE A 213 -26.23 0.86 12.88
C ILE A 213 -27.75 0.83 13.02
N PHE A 214 -28.45 0.13 12.13
CA PHE A 214 -29.91 0.02 12.18
C PHE A 214 -30.39 -0.68 13.46
N GLN A 215 -29.72 -1.76 13.88
CA GLN A 215 -30.04 -2.46 15.12
C GLN A 215 -29.83 -1.57 16.35
N ASN A 216 -28.71 -0.85 16.42
CA ASN A 216 -28.42 0.08 17.52
C ASN A 216 -29.46 1.19 17.61
N LYS A 217 -29.84 1.81 16.48
CA LYS A 217 -30.91 2.84 16.44
C LYS A 217 -32.26 2.28 16.92
N ARG A 218 -32.60 1.05 16.52
CA ARG A 218 -33.86 0.41 16.93
C ARG A 218 -33.88 0.08 18.42
N GLN A 219 -32.76 -0.36 18.98
CA GLN A 219 -32.63 -0.61 20.43
C GLN A 219 -32.71 0.69 21.23
N SER A 220 -32.10 1.79 20.77
CA SER A 220 -32.21 3.08 21.45
C SER A 220 -33.63 3.65 21.43
N SER A 221 -34.39 3.48 20.33
CA SER A 221 -35.80 3.90 20.29
C SER A 221 -36.65 3.14 21.30
N LYS A 222 -36.51 1.80 21.33
CA LYS A 222 -37.23 0.94 22.28
C LYS A 222 -36.95 1.27 23.74
N LYS A 223 -35.73 1.73 24.05
CA LYS A 223 -35.33 2.12 25.42
C LYS A 223 -35.80 3.53 25.79
N ALA A 224 -36.08 4.40 24.82
CA ALA A 224 -36.65 5.73 25.05
C ALA A 224 -38.17 5.70 25.21
N GLU A 225 -38.82 4.64 24.71
CA GLU A 225 -40.26 4.38 24.82
C GLU A 225 -40.65 3.58 26.08
N SER A 226 -39.66 3.06 26.83
CA SER A 226 -39.82 2.29 28.07
C SER A 226 -39.47 3.12 29.30
#